data_AF-A0A963X7B6-F1
#
_entry.id   AF-A0A963X7B6-F1
#
_cell.length_a   1.000
_cell.length_b   1.000
_cell.length_c   1.000
_cell.angle_alpha   90.00
_cell.angle_beta   90.00
_cell.angle_gamma   90.00
#
_symmetry.space_group_name_H-M   'P 1'
#
loop_
_entity.id
_entity.type
_entity.pdbx_description
1 polymer ?
#
loop_
_entity_poly.entity_id
_entity_poly.type
_entity_poly.pdbx_seq_one_letter_code
_entity_poly.pdbx_strand_id
1 'polypeptide(L)' 'MDLTQTWIGLGVAAAVFALAWVMHRRPYVPGRIWRVPWVGVMWLALLAVILMIAHLVTLISGQPLKSRFMPF' A
#
# COMPACT_ATOMS: atom_id res chain seq x y z
N MET A 1 7.59 -7.53 -13.30
CA MET A 1 8.08 -6.18 -12.94
C MET A 1 9.55 -6.31 -12.67
N ASP A 2 10.34 -5.36 -13.15
CA ASP A 2 11.77 -5.31 -12.84
C ASP A 2 11.99 -4.75 -11.43
N LEU A 3 13.19 -4.94 -10.88
CA LEU A 3 13.54 -4.47 -9.54
C LEU A 3 13.26 -2.97 -9.36
N THR A 4 13.62 -2.16 -10.36
CA THR A 4 13.36 -0.71 -10.38
C THR A 4 11.87 -0.39 -10.34
N GLN A 5 11.04 -1.12 -11.09
CA GLN A 5 9.59 -0.90 -11.11
C GLN A 5 8.94 -1.25 -9.77
N THR A 6 9.45 -2.28 -9.09
CA THR A 6 8.98 -2.69 -7.76
C THR A 6 9.29 -1.64 -6.71
N TRP A 7 10.50 -1.06 -6.73
CA TRP A 7 10.87 0.05 -5.84
C TRP A 7 10.03 1.30 -6.09
N ILE A 8 9.76 1.65 -7.35
CA ILE A 8 8.89 2.77 -7.70
C ILE A 8 7.47 2.51 -7.18
N GLY A 9 6.91 1.32 -7.42
CA GLY A 9 5.57 0.94 -6.95
C GLY A 9 5.45 0.99 -5.43
N LEU A 10 6.46 0.48 -4.71
CA LEU A 10 6.52 0.54 -3.25
C LEU A 10 6.57 1.98 -2.75
N GLY A 11 7.43 2.82 -3.35
CA GLY A 11 7.57 4.22 -2.99
C GLY A 11 6.27 5.02 -3.20
N VAL A 12 5.58 4.78 -4.33
CA VAL A 12 4.29 5.42 -4.62
C VAL A 12 3.22 4.96 -3.63
N ALA A 13 3.11 3.65 -3.36
CA ALA A 13 2.13 3.13 -2.40
C ALA A 13 2.36 3.69 -0.98
N ALA A 14 3.61 3.77 -0.54
CA ALA A 14 3.98 4.36 0.74
C ALA A 14 3.67 5.87 0.80
N ALA A 15 3.93 6.62 -0.28
CA ALA A 15 3.60 8.04 -0.37
C ALA A 15 2.09 8.27 -0.30
N VAL A 16 1.29 7.45 -0.99
CA VAL A 16 -0.19 7.51 -0.93
C VAL A 16 -0.68 7.23 0.48
N PHE A 17 -0.13 6.21 1.17
CA PHE A 17 -0.47 5.93 2.57
C PHE A 17 -0.15 7.11 3.48
N ALA A 18 1.05 7.69 3.36
CA ALA A 18 1.46 8.85 4.14
C ALA A 18 0.57 10.07 3.90
N LEU A 19 0.20 10.34 2.64
CA LEU A 19 -0.73 11.42 2.28
C LEU A 19 -2.11 11.18 2.88
N ALA A 20 -2.65 9.97 2.76
CA ALA A 20 -3.96 9.62 3.31
C ALA A 20 -3.97 9.74 4.85
N TRP A 21 -2.88 9.34 5.51
CA TRP A 21 -2.69 9.51 6.95
C TRP A 21 -2.69 10.99 7.38
N VAL A 22 -1.93 11.83 6.67
CA VAL A 22 -1.90 13.28 6.92
C VAL A 22 -3.27 13.91 6.71
N MET A 23 -3.99 13.51 5.66
CA MET A 23 -5.32 14.03 5.37
C MET A 23 -6.38 13.54 6.36
N HIS A 24 -6.26 12.30 6.85
CA HIS A 24 -7.13 11.77 7.88
C HIS A 24 -6.99 12.53 9.22
N ARG A 25 -5.78 12.99 9.56
CA ARG A 25 -5.52 13.78 10.77
C ARG A 25 -6.00 15.23 10.69
N ARG A 26 -6.47 15.71 9.53
CA ARG A 26 -6.93 17.10 9.41
C ARG A 26 -8.20 17.30 10.24
N PRO A 27 -8.31 18.39 11.01
CA PRO A 27 -9.46 18.65 11.87
C PRO A 27 -10.74 18.73 11.04
N TYR A 28 -11.81 18.16 11.59
CA TYR A 28 -13.13 18.22 10.99
C TYR A 28 -13.65 19.66 11.03
N VAL A 29 -14.14 20.16 9.89
CA VAL A 29 -14.74 21.49 9.79
C VAL A 29 -16.26 21.33 9.71
N PRO A 30 -17.03 21.83 10.69
CA PRO A 30 -18.49 21.76 10.67
C PRO A 30 -19.07 22.35 9.38
N GLY A 31 -20.00 21.64 8.74
CA GLY A 31 -20.61 22.05 7.46
C GLY A 31 -19.88 21.57 6.21
N ARG A 32 -18.69 20.96 6.33
CA ARG A 32 -17.98 20.35 5.20
C ARG A 32 -18.31 18.86 5.09
N ILE A 33 -19.06 18.49 4.06
CA ILE A 33 -19.34 17.07 3.76
C ILE A 33 -18.02 16.34 3.51
N TRP A 34 -17.80 15.25 4.24
CA TRP A 34 -16.61 14.41 4.13
C TRP A 34 -16.66 13.64 2.80
N ARG A 35 -16.06 14.19 1.75
CA ARG A 35 -16.13 13.62 0.39
C ARG A 35 -15.23 12.40 0.18
N VAL A 36 -14.13 12.29 0.91
CA VAL A 36 -13.12 11.24 0.66
C VAL A 36 -12.98 10.37 1.90
N PRO A 37 -13.25 9.05 1.80
CA PRO A 37 -13.07 8.11 2.90
C PRO A 37 -11.58 7.78 3.07
N TRP A 38 -10.81 8.68 3.68
CA TRP A 38 -9.35 8.54 3.84
C TRP A 38 -8.93 7.24 4.52
N VAL A 39 -9.76 6.70 5.44
CA VAL A 39 -9.52 5.41 6.09
C VAL A 39 -9.53 4.26 5.08
N GLY A 40 -10.46 4.27 4.12
CA GLY A 40 -10.50 3.26 3.05
C GLY A 40 -9.27 3.36 2.14
N VAL A 41 -8.86 4.59 1.81
CA VAL A 41 -7.64 4.85 1.03
C VAL A 41 -6.40 4.33 1.77
N MET A 42 -6.32 4.56 3.09
CA MET A 42 -5.22 4.04 3.92
C MET A 42 -5.15 2.52 3.91
N TRP A 43 -6.27 1.82 4.04
CA TRP A 43 -6.29 0.35 4.01
C TRP A 43 -5.80 -0.21 2.68
N LEU A 44 -6.27 0.36 1.56
CA LEU A 44 -5.83 -0.06 0.22
C LEU A 44 -4.35 0.24 -0.02
N ALA A 45 -3.87 1.41 0.40
CA ALA A 45 -2.47 1.79 0.26
C ALA A 45 -1.56 0.89 1.11
N LEU A 46 -1.97 0.56 2.34
CA LEU A 46 -1.25 -0.36 3.21
C LEU A 46 -1.16 -1.77 2.60
N LEU A 47 -2.28 -2.28 2.06
CA LEU A 47 -2.30 -3.56 1.37
C LEU A 47 -1.32 -3.57 0.17
N ALA A 48 -1.32 -2.51 -0.63
CA ALA A 48 -0.41 -2.37 -1.76
C ALA A 48 1.06 -2.36 -1.32
N VAL A 49 1.39 -1.67 -0.22
CA VAL A 49 2.75 -1.69 0.37
C VAL A 49 3.15 -3.11 0.76
N ILE A 50 2.29 -3.84 1.47
CA ILE A 50 2.59 -5.23 1.89
C ILE A 50 2.83 -6.14 0.68
N LEU A 51 1.98 -6.05 -0.35
CA LEU A 51 2.12 -6.85 -1.56
C LEU A 51 3.40 -6.50 -2.34
N MET A 52 3.76 -5.22 -2.41
CA MET A 52 5.02 -4.79 -3.05
C MET A 52 6.24 -5.28 -2.28
N ILE A 53 6.21 -5.27 -0.94
CA ILE A 53 7.29 -5.85 -0.12
C ILE A 53 7.41 -7.35 -0.38
N ALA A 54 6.29 -8.07 -0.39
CA ALA A 54 6.26 -9.50 -0.74
C ALA A 54 6.86 -9.77 -2.13
N HIS A 55 6.50 -8.94 -3.11
CA HIS A 55 7.06 -9.04 -4.46
C HIS A 55 8.58 -8.79 -4.48
N LEU A 56 9.05 -7.81 -3.70
CA LEU A 56 10.45 -7.47 -3.58
C LEU A 56 11.27 -8.61 -2.95
N VAL A 57 10.73 -9.24 -1.90
CA VAL A 57 11.33 -10.46 -1.31
C VAL A 57 11.41 -11.58 -2.34
N THR A 58 10.36 -11.80 -3.13
CA THR A 58 10.36 -12.80 -4.19
C THR A 58 11.43 -12.53 -5.25
N LEU A 59 11.59 -11.27 -5.67
CA LEU A 59 12.59 -10.83 -6.64
C LEU A 59 14.03 -11.04 -6.13
N ILE A 60 14.29 -10.73 -4.85
CA ILE A 60 15.63 -10.89 -4.25
C ILE A 60 15.94 -12.36 -3.98
N SER A 61 14.98 -13.13 -3.46
CA SER A 61 15.19 -14.53 -3.09
C SER A 61 15.14 -15.49 -4.28
N GLY A 62 14.59 -15.07 -5.43
CA GLY A 62 14.41 -15.91 -6.61
C GLY A 62 13.39 -17.05 -6.43
N GLN A 63 12.79 -17.19 -5.24
CA GLN A 63 11.75 -18.15 -4.96
C GLN A 63 10.40 -17.46 -4.86
N PRO A 64 9.36 -17.91 -5.59
CA PRO A 64 8.02 -17.39 -5.43
C PRO A 64 7.54 -17.63 -4.00
N LEU A 65 6.99 -16.59 -3.38
CA LEU A 65 6.29 -16.70 -2.10
C LEU A 65 5.15 -17.73 -2.22
N LYS A 66 5.41 -18.97 -1.79
CA LYS A 66 4.40 -20.00 -1.66
C LYS A 66 3.68 -19.81 -0.33
N SER A 67 2.37 -19.60 -0.39
CA SER A 67 1.55 -19.62 0.82
C SER A 67 1.52 -21.03 1.40
N ARG A 68 1.64 -21.16 2.73
CA ARG A 68 1.57 -22.44 3.44
C ARG A 68 0.20 -23.15 3.32
N PHE A 69 -0.82 -22.46 2.80
CA PHE A 69 -2.23 -22.90 2.81
C PHE A 69 -2.79 -23.32 1.44
N MET A 70 -2.02 -23.32 0.36
CA MET A 70 -2.53 -23.69 -0.98
C MET A 70 -1.75 -24.88 -1.58
N PRO A 71 -2.37 -26.08 -1.66
CA PRO A 71 -1.78 -27.26 -2.28
C PRO A 71 -2.22 -27.43 -3.74
N PHE A 72 -1.80 -26.58 -4.68
CA PHE A 72 -2.00 -26.83 -6.12
C PHE A 72 -0.82 -26.30 -6.93
#